data_AF-A0A9W4MD73-F1
#
_entry.id   AF-A0A9W4MD73-F1
#
_cell.length_a   1.000
_cell.length_b   1.000
_cell.length_c   1.000
_cell.angle_alpha   90.00
_cell.angle_beta   90.00
_cell.angle_gamma   90.00
#
_symmetry.space_group_name_H-M   'P 1'
#
loop_
_entity.id
_entity.type
_entity.pdbx_description
1 polymer ?
#
loop_
_entity_poly.entity_id
_entity_poly.type
_entity_poly.pdbx_seq_one_letter_code
_entity_poly.pdbx_strand_id
1 'polypeptide(L)'
;MRTPTRSRSYLQVPIDESIANWPDERFWEELRLRLDPETADAIVAAPSVEKAIAPLRSFVAEPMRFGRLMLCGDAAHIVPPTGAKGLNLAVSDAVYLFEALIEHYSEKSDAGLDVYSSRALARVWKAERFSWWMTTLLHTFPGQNSFDRRIQKSERDYLVSSQAAQTVLAENYVGLLL
;
A
#
# COMPACT_ATOMS: atom_id res chain seq x y z
N MET A 1 -0.34 4.78 15.15
CA MET A 1 -1.50 4.64 16.05
C MET A 1 -2.40 5.85 15.89
N ARG A 2 -3.67 5.65 15.50
CA ARG A 2 -4.70 6.70 15.49
C ARG A 2 -5.36 6.71 16.87
N THR A 3 -5.64 7.90 17.41
CA THR A 3 -6.37 8.10 18.68
C THR A 3 -7.63 8.90 18.36
N PRO A 4 -8.59 9.06 19.30
CA PRO A 4 -9.73 9.95 19.10
C PRO A 4 -9.35 11.40 18.76
N THR A 5 -8.11 11.79 19.03
CA THR A 5 -7.57 13.15 18.83
C THR A 5 -6.49 13.23 17.75
N ARG A 6 -6.17 12.14 17.05
CA ARG A 6 -5.13 12.09 16.01
C ARG A 6 -5.64 11.52 14.72
N SER A 7 -5.60 12.33 13.67
CA SER A 7 -5.90 11.95 12.29
C SER A 7 -4.61 11.87 11.45
N ARG A 8 -4.70 11.15 10.33
CA ARG A 8 -3.70 11.19 9.27
C ARG A 8 -4.44 11.17 7.94
N SER A 9 -4.31 12.25 7.19
CA SER A 9 -5.03 12.51 5.95
C SER A 9 -4.05 12.60 4.79
N TYR A 10 -4.52 12.30 3.59
CA TYR A 10 -3.69 12.27 2.40
C TYR A 10 -4.43 12.91 1.23
N LEU A 11 -3.68 13.62 0.38
CA LEU A 11 -4.15 14.15 -0.88
C LEU A 11 -3.19 13.70 -1.98
N GLN A 12 -3.75 13.25 -3.11
CA GLN A 12 -2.95 13.06 -4.30
C GLN A 12 -2.49 14.42 -4.83
N VAL A 13 -1.18 14.57 -5.04
CA VAL A 13 -0.53 15.75 -5.62
C VAL A 13 0.43 15.33 -6.75
N PRO A 14 0.72 16.20 -7.72
CA PRO A 14 1.79 15.98 -8.72
C PRO A 14 3.16 15.72 -8.08
N ILE A 15 4.05 15.04 -8.83
CA ILE A 15 5.38 14.62 -8.33
C ILE A 15 6.35 15.81 -8.14
N ASP A 16 6.10 16.91 -8.84
CA ASP A 16 6.88 18.14 -8.83
C ASP A 16 6.36 19.18 -7.82
N GLU A 17 5.31 18.86 -7.06
CA GLU A 17 4.83 19.71 -5.97
C GLU A 17 5.85 19.82 -4.84
N SER A 18 5.88 21.01 -4.23
CA SER A 18 6.71 21.30 -3.07
C SER A 18 5.84 21.39 -1.83
N ILE A 19 6.28 20.77 -0.73
CA ILE A 19 5.56 20.84 0.54
C ILE A 19 5.39 22.27 1.06
N ALA A 20 6.30 23.18 0.70
CA ALA A 20 6.20 24.60 1.05
C ALA A 20 4.95 25.28 0.45
N ASN A 21 4.41 24.75 -0.64
CA ASN A 21 3.19 25.25 -1.28
C ASN A 21 1.91 24.76 -0.59
N TRP A 22 2.01 23.90 0.43
CA TRP A 22 0.88 23.28 1.14
C TRP A 22 0.84 23.72 2.61
N PRO A 23 0.50 24.99 2.90
CA PRO A 23 0.14 25.40 4.26
C PRO A 23 -1.11 24.63 4.72
N ASP A 24 -1.31 24.55 6.04
CA ASP A 24 -2.38 23.72 6.62
C ASP A 24 -3.76 24.14 6.12
N GLU A 25 -4.01 25.44 5.97
CA GLU A 25 -5.26 25.99 5.44
C GLU A 25 -5.57 25.44 4.04
N ARG A 26 -4.65 25.58 3.09
CA ARG A 26 -4.78 25.03 1.73
C ARG A 26 -5.03 23.52 1.75
N PHE A 27 -4.32 22.78 2.61
CA PHE A 27 -4.51 21.33 2.73
C PHE A 27 -5.93 20.98 3.18
N TRP A 28 -6.44 21.66 4.21
CA TRP A 28 -7.79 21.40 4.73
C TRP A 28 -8.89 21.84 3.76
N GLU A 29 -8.72 22.96 3.06
CA GLU A 29 -9.62 23.40 1.99
C GLU A 29 -9.68 22.36 0.86
N GLU A 30 -8.53 21.95 0.34
CA GLU A 30 -8.46 20.96 -0.74
C GLU A 30 -9.03 19.60 -0.31
N LEU A 31 -8.82 19.19 0.95
CA LEU A 31 -9.39 17.95 1.48
C LEU A 31 -10.92 17.99 1.51
N ARG A 32 -11.50 19.11 1.94
CA ARG A 32 -12.97 19.27 1.96
C ARG A 32 -13.56 19.21 0.55
N LEU A 33 -12.88 19.76 -0.45
CA LEU A 33 -13.34 19.72 -1.85
C LEU A 33 -13.41 18.30 -2.45
N ARG A 34 -12.65 17.34 -1.89
CA ARG A 34 -12.57 15.96 -2.40
C ARG A 34 -13.39 14.94 -1.61
N LEU A 35 -14.14 15.40 -0.63
CA LEU A 35 -15.00 14.57 0.22
C LEU A 35 -16.47 14.88 -0.07
N ASP A 36 -17.36 13.98 0.36
CA ASP A 36 -18.79 14.27 0.35
C ASP A 36 -19.11 15.41 1.36
N PRO A 37 -20.21 16.15 1.16
CA PRO A 37 -20.53 17.31 1.98
C PRO A 37 -20.62 17.02 3.49
N GLU A 38 -21.23 15.91 3.87
CA GLU A 38 -21.40 15.54 5.28
C GLU A 38 -20.04 15.29 5.96
N THR A 39 -19.16 14.53 5.30
CA THR A 39 -17.80 14.31 5.80
C THR A 39 -17.00 15.61 5.83
N ALA A 40 -17.11 16.47 4.82
CA ALA A 40 -16.38 17.73 4.75
C ALA A 40 -16.77 18.70 5.89
N ASP A 41 -18.06 18.80 6.20
CA ASP A 41 -18.59 19.63 7.29
C ASP A 41 -18.18 19.10 8.68
N ALA A 42 -18.01 17.79 8.82
CA ALA A 42 -17.57 17.15 10.05
C ALA A 42 -16.05 17.29 10.34
N ILE A 43 -15.24 17.78 9.38
CA ILE A 43 -13.79 17.92 9.56
C ILE A 43 -13.46 19.01 10.58
N VAL A 44 -12.83 18.59 11.68
CA VAL A 44 -12.15 19.47 12.62
C VAL A 44 -10.71 19.69 12.15
N ALA A 45 -10.48 20.85 11.52
CA ALA A 45 -9.14 21.26 11.11
C ALA A 45 -8.26 21.59 12.33
N ALA A 46 -6.99 21.22 12.26
CA ALA A 46 -5.99 21.49 13.30
C ALA A 46 -4.61 21.73 12.67
N PRO A 47 -3.68 22.38 13.40
CA PRO A 47 -2.30 22.48 12.95
C PRO A 47 -1.67 21.11 12.72
N SER A 48 -0.87 20.99 11.65
CA SER A 48 -0.18 19.75 11.34
C SER A 48 0.93 19.45 12.35
N VAL A 49 1.01 18.19 12.76
CA VAL A 49 2.12 17.66 13.56
C VAL A 49 3.31 17.30 12.66
N GLU A 50 3.02 16.76 11.48
CA GLU A 50 3.98 16.35 10.47
C GLU A 50 3.33 16.49 9.09
N LYS A 51 4.13 16.89 8.09
CA LYS A 51 3.74 16.94 6.68
C LYS A 51 4.90 16.51 5.80
N ALA A 52 4.61 15.60 4.88
CA ALA A 52 5.54 15.16 3.86
C ALA A 52 4.79 14.79 2.57
N ILE A 53 5.52 14.84 1.47
CA ILE A 53 5.10 14.28 0.18
C ILE A 53 5.85 12.96 0.00
N ALA A 54 5.10 11.88 -0.20
CA ALA A 54 5.66 10.56 -0.42
C ALA A 54 5.37 10.11 -1.87
N PRO A 55 6.39 9.75 -2.65
CA PRO A 55 6.19 9.24 -4.01
C PRO A 55 5.52 7.87 -3.98
N LEU A 56 4.59 7.62 -4.91
CA LEU A 56 4.02 6.29 -5.12
C LEU A 56 4.96 5.50 -6.03
N ARG A 57 5.38 4.30 -5.59
CA ARG A 57 6.26 3.40 -6.32
C ARG A 57 5.82 1.95 -6.10
N SER A 58 5.93 1.13 -7.14
CA SER A 58 6.02 -0.33 -7.05
C SER A 58 7.45 -0.75 -7.39
N PHE A 59 8.01 -1.70 -6.66
CA PHE A 59 9.35 -2.26 -6.90
C PHE A 59 9.43 -3.65 -6.29
N VAL A 60 10.04 -4.60 -7.00
CA VAL A 60 10.31 -5.95 -6.51
C VAL A 60 11.70 -6.39 -7.01
N ALA A 61 12.54 -6.87 -6.11
CA ALA A 61 13.84 -7.47 -6.40
C ALA A 61 13.73 -8.99 -6.44
N GLU A 62 14.19 -9.60 -7.53
CA GLU A 62 14.25 -11.05 -7.69
C GLU A 62 15.66 -11.51 -8.11
N PRO A 63 16.25 -12.51 -7.43
CA PRO A 63 15.79 -13.16 -6.19
C PRO A 63 15.96 -12.26 -4.95
N MET A 64 15.31 -12.62 -3.84
CA MET A 64 15.47 -11.96 -2.53
C MET A 64 16.65 -12.53 -1.71
N ARG A 65 17.54 -13.29 -2.35
CA ARG A 65 18.71 -13.94 -1.74
C ARG A 65 19.92 -13.91 -2.66
N PHE A 66 21.10 -13.66 -2.09
CA PHE A 66 22.38 -13.87 -2.74
C PHE A 66 23.38 -14.54 -1.79
N GLY A 67 23.61 -15.84 -1.96
CA GLY A 67 24.46 -16.62 -1.05
C GLY A 67 23.91 -16.60 0.39
N ARG A 68 24.60 -15.89 1.29
CA ARG A 68 24.21 -15.71 2.70
C ARG A 68 23.52 -14.36 2.97
N LEU A 69 23.34 -13.53 1.95
CA LEU A 69 22.60 -12.27 2.04
C LEU A 69 21.11 -12.53 1.75
N MET A 70 20.24 -12.06 2.63
CA MET A 70 18.78 -12.14 2.51
C MET A 70 18.18 -10.73 2.55
N LEU A 71 17.30 -10.41 1.61
CA LEU A 71 16.59 -9.12 1.55
C LEU A 71 15.19 -9.28 2.13
N CYS A 72 14.75 -8.33 2.96
CA CYS A 72 13.47 -8.35 3.66
C CYS A 72 12.84 -6.95 3.67
N GLY A 73 11.51 -6.87 3.48
CA GLY A 73 10.78 -5.60 3.48
C GLY A 73 11.25 -4.65 2.37
N ASP A 74 11.37 -3.37 2.68
CA ASP A 74 11.74 -2.30 1.73
C ASP A 74 13.12 -2.51 1.05
N ALA A 75 13.97 -3.38 1.58
CA ALA A 75 15.21 -3.78 0.91
C ALA A 75 14.97 -4.67 -0.33
N ALA A 76 13.81 -5.34 -0.40
CA ALA A 76 13.41 -6.25 -1.46
C ALA A 76 12.25 -5.71 -2.30
N HIS A 77 11.28 -5.03 -1.69
CA HIS A 77 10.07 -4.58 -2.40
C HIS A 77 9.49 -3.29 -1.83
N ILE A 78 8.87 -2.47 -2.68
CA ILE A 78 8.18 -1.23 -2.30
C ILE A 78 6.79 -1.28 -2.92
N VAL A 79 5.75 -1.15 -2.11
CA VAL A 79 4.35 -1.11 -2.58
C VAL A 79 3.75 0.30 -2.44
N PRO A 80 2.84 0.71 -3.33
CA PRO A 80 2.09 1.94 -3.13
C PRO A 80 1.30 1.91 -1.81
N PRO A 81 1.29 3.00 -1.02
CA PRO A 81 0.65 3.04 0.29
C PRO A 81 -0.88 2.84 0.22
N THR A 82 -1.48 2.93 -0.97
CA THR A 82 -2.92 2.75 -1.19
C THR A 82 -3.45 1.39 -0.75
N GLY A 83 -2.65 0.32 -0.89
CA GLY A 83 -3.01 -1.02 -0.42
C GLY A 83 -2.68 -1.28 1.06
N ALA A 84 -1.94 -0.36 1.72
CA ALA A 84 -1.43 -0.50 3.08
C ALA A 84 -0.65 -1.81 3.33
N LYS A 85 0.17 -2.27 2.37
CA LYS A 85 0.83 -3.59 2.43
C LYS A 85 2.31 -3.60 2.85
N GLY A 86 3.05 -2.50 2.74
CA GLY A 86 4.52 -2.52 2.88
C GLY A 86 5.02 -3.15 4.19
N LEU A 87 4.64 -2.57 5.33
CA LEU A 87 5.01 -3.12 6.65
C LEU A 87 4.50 -4.55 6.85
N ASN A 88 3.30 -4.87 6.38
CA ASN A 88 2.72 -6.21 6.51
C ASN A 88 3.52 -7.26 5.73
N LEU A 89 4.01 -6.91 4.54
CA LEU A 89 4.92 -7.76 3.76
C LEU A 89 6.27 -7.90 4.45
N ALA A 90 6.85 -6.82 4.95
CA ALA A 90 8.11 -6.88 5.71
C ALA A 90 8.01 -7.81 6.93
N VAL A 91 6.89 -7.79 7.66
CA VAL A 91 6.63 -8.73 8.76
C VAL A 91 6.53 -10.17 8.25
N SER A 92 5.85 -10.39 7.12
CA SER A 92 5.71 -11.74 6.52
C SER A 92 7.07 -12.30 6.10
N ASP A 93 7.90 -11.49 5.45
CA ASP A 93 9.28 -11.84 5.07
C ASP A 93 10.13 -12.19 6.30
N ALA A 94 10.02 -11.40 7.36
CA ALA A 94 10.74 -11.63 8.61
C ALA A 94 10.33 -12.95 9.26
N VAL A 95 9.03 -13.30 9.22
CA VAL A 95 8.53 -14.61 9.70
C VAL A 95 9.10 -15.75 8.87
N TYR A 96 9.05 -15.66 7.54
CA TYR A 96 9.60 -16.71 6.67
C TYR A 96 11.10 -16.89 6.84
N LEU A 97 11.85 -15.79 6.96
CA LEU A 97 13.28 -15.84 7.22
C LEU A 97 13.59 -16.39 8.61
N PHE A 98 12.80 -16.03 9.62
CA PHE A 98 12.95 -16.56 10.98
C PHE A 98 12.76 -18.07 11.04
N GLU A 99 11.70 -18.61 10.41
CA GLU A 99 11.47 -20.05 10.30
C GLU A 99 12.64 -20.76 9.61
N ALA A 100 13.11 -20.21 8.49
CA ALA A 100 14.24 -20.76 7.74
C ALA A 100 15.56 -20.73 8.54
N LEU A 101 15.78 -19.68 9.34
CA LEU A 101 16.95 -19.59 10.22
C LEU A 101 16.88 -20.58 11.39
N ILE A 102 15.69 -20.80 11.97
CA ILE A 102 15.50 -21.84 13.00
C ILE A 102 15.87 -23.21 12.44
N GLU A 103 15.36 -23.55 11.26
CA GLU A 103 15.65 -24.82 10.57
C GLU A 103 17.16 -24.97 10.33
N HIS A 104 17.81 -23.93 9.80
CA HIS A 104 19.25 -23.94 9.57
C HIS A 104 20.07 -24.19 10.84
N TYR A 105 19.78 -23.45 11.92
CA TYR A 105 20.61 -23.53 13.12
C TYR A 105 20.27 -24.72 14.02
N SER A 106 19.00 -25.09 14.13
CA SER A 106 18.55 -26.16 15.03
C SER A 106 18.56 -27.52 14.35
N GLU A 107 18.07 -27.60 13.11
CA GLU A 107 17.88 -28.86 12.38
C GLU A 107 19.01 -29.14 11.39
N LYS A 108 19.91 -28.17 11.18
CA LYS A 108 21.07 -28.27 10.26
C LYS A 108 20.64 -28.49 8.80
N SER A 109 19.49 -27.93 8.43
CA SER A 109 18.94 -27.99 7.07
C SER A 109 18.84 -26.59 6.46
N ASP A 110 19.34 -26.43 5.23
CA ASP A 110 19.25 -25.20 4.45
C ASP A 110 17.95 -25.08 3.64
N ALA A 111 17.06 -26.08 3.68
CA ALA A 111 15.93 -26.16 2.78
C ALA A 111 15.00 -24.93 2.89
N GLY A 112 14.69 -24.47 4.10
CA GLY A 112 13.94 -23.23 4.32
C GLY A 112 14.62 -21.98 3.74
N LEU A 113 15.95 -21.88 3.82
CA LEU A 113 16.70 -20.74 3.25
C LEU A 113 16.71 -20.82 1.72
N ASP A 114 16.77 -22.02 1.14
CA ASP A 114 16.78 -22.26 -0.30
C ASP A 114 15.44 -21.87 -0.95
N VAL A 115 14.32 -22.07 -0.25
CA VAL A 115 12.99 -21.69 -0.73
C VAL A 115 12.52 -20.31 -0.27
N TYR A 116 13.32 -19.59 0.51
CA TYR A 116 12.94 -18.28 1.08
C TYR A 116 12.43 -17.30 0.02
N SER A 117 13.19 -17.10 -1.06
CA SER A 117 12.83 -16.14 -2.11
C SER A 117 11.53 -16.50 -2.81
N SER A 118 11.34 -17.76 -3.21
CA SER A 118 10.12 -18.18 -3.92
C SER A 118 8.88 -18.10 -3.02
N ARG A 119 9.02 -18.47 -1.74
CA ARG A 119 7.94 -18.38 -0.75
C ARG A 119 7.52 -16.93 -0.49
N ALA A 120 8.49 -16.04 -0.24
CA ALA A 120 8.22 -14.62 -0.02
C ALA A 120 7.60 -13.95 -1.26
N LEU A 121 8.20 -14.15 -2.43
CA LEU A 121 7.74 -13.55 -3.69
C LEU A 121 6.31 -13.94 -4.06
N ALA A 122 5.88 -15.18 -3.76
CA ALA A 122 4.51 -15.61 -3.99
C ALA A 122 3.46 -14.76 -3.25
N ARG A 123 3.82 -14.21 -2.08
CA ARG A 123 2.98 -13.30 -1.30
C ARG A 123 3.16 -11.85 -1.76
N VAL A 124 4.40 -11.42 -1.99
CA VAL A 124 4.72 -10.05 -2.45
C VAL A 124 3.95 -9.72 -3.73
N TRP A 125 3.95 -10.60 -4.74
CA TRP A 125 3.23 -10.34 -6.00
C TRP A 125 1.71 -10.23 -5.85
N LYS A 126 1.11 -11.01 -4.94
CA LYS A 126 -0.33 -10.90 -4.65
C LYS A 126 -0.66 -9.55 -4.03
N ALA A 127 0.18 -9.06 -3.13
CA ALA A 127 0.03 -7.77 -2.48
C ALA A 127 0.35 -6.59 -3.41
N GLU A 128 1.35 -6.72 -4.29
CA GLU A 128 1.66 -5.74 -5.34
C GLU A 128 0.47 -5.60 -6.30
N ARG A 129 -0.05 -6.73 -6.82
CA ARG A 129 -1.26 -6.74 -7.68
C ARG A 129 -2.42 -6.00 -7.02
N PHE A 130 -2.68 -6.28 -5.75
CA PHE A 130 -3.75 -5.62 -4.99
C PHE A 130 -3.49 -4.12 -4.81
N SER A 131 -2.27 -3.74 -4.44
CA SER A 131 -1.90 -2.34 -4.21
C SER A 131 -1.94 -1.53 -5.51
N TRP A 132 -1.50 -2.11 -6.62
CA TRP A 132 -1.61 -1.54 -7.96
C TRP A 132 -3.07 -1.36 -8.40
N TRP A 133 -3.92 -2.36 -8.17
CA TRP A 133 -5.36 -2.27 -8.48
C TRP A 133 -6.04 -1.15 -7.68
N MET A 134 -5.79 -1.09 -6.37
CA MET A 134 -6.31 -0.01 -5.50
C MET A 134 -5.81 1.38 -5.96
N THR A 135 -4.53 1.49 -6.33
CA THR A 135 -3.97 2.75 -6.84
C THR A 135 -4.67 3.18 -8.12
N THR A 136 -4.87 2.25 -9.06
CA THR A 136 -5.54 2.49 -10.34
C THR A 136 -7.01 2.89 -10.16
N LEU A 137 -7.69 2.32 -9.17
CA LEU A 137 -9.11 2.58 -8.90
C LEU A 137 -9.38 3.93 -8.23
N LEU A 138 -8.45 4.38 -7.38
CA LEU A 138 -8.64 5.52 -6.46
C LEU A 138 -7.87 6.79 -6.83
N HIS A 139 -6.93 6.74 -7.78
CA HIS A 139 -6.14 7.91 -8.19
C HIS A 139 -6.55 8.40 -9.59
N THR A 140 -6.29 9.67 -9.86
CA THR A 140 -6.40 10.24 -11.20
C THR A 140 -5.00 10.30 -11.82
N PHE A 141 -4.83 9.80 -13.04
CA PHE A 141 -3.52 9.78 -13.70
C PHE A 141 -3.46 10.81 -14.84
N PRO A 142 -2.33 11.52 -14.99
CA PRO A 142 -2.10 12.35 -16.19
C PRO A 142 -2.26 11.51 -17.46
N GLY A 143 -2.94 12.04 -18.47
CA GLY A 143 -3.14 11.37 -19.75
C GLY A 143 -4.31 10.38 -19.82
N GLN A 144 -5.05 10.14 -18.73
CA GLN A 144 -6.30 9.35 -18.80
C GLN A 144 -7.33 10.02 -19.70
N ASN A 145 -7.79 9.29 -20.71
CA ASN A 145 -8.83 9.76 -21.62
C ASN A 145 -10.25 9.53 -21.04
N SER A 146 -11.28 9.91 -21.80
CA SER A 146 -12.68 9.77 -21.36
C SER A 146 -13.12 8.31 -21.19
N PHE A 147 -12.56 7.39 -21.98
CA PHE A 147 -12.82 5.95 -21.87
C PHE A 147 -12.21 5.39 -20.58
N ASP A 148 -10.95 5.70 -20.27
CA ASP A 148 -10.26 5.24 -19.06
C ASP A 148 -11.04 5.67 -17.79
N ARG A 149 -11.52 6.92 -17.76
CA ARG A 149 -12.34 7.43 -16.65
C ARG A 149 -13.68 6.71 -16.53
N ARG A 150 -14.30 6.33 -17.65
CA ARG A 150 -15.55 5.56 -17.66
C ARG A 150 -15.34 4.14 -17.17
N ILE A 151 -14.26 3.48 -17.57
CA ILE A 151 -13.87 2.16 -17.04
C ILE A 151 -13.60 2.23 -15.54
N GLN A 152 -12.80 3.20 -15.09
CA GLN A 152 -12.50 3.36 -13.67
C GLN A 152 -13.77 3.60 -12.83
N LYS A 153 -14.73 4.37 -13.36
CA LYS A 153 -16.04 4.52 -12.72
C LYS A 153 -16.82 3.21 -12.69
N SER A 154 -16.91 2.50 -13.80
CA SER A 154 -17.60 1.21 -13.89
C SER A 154 -17.05 0.18 -12.91
N GLU A 155 -15.73 0.14 -12.72
CA GLU A 155 -15.07 -0.73 -11.74
C GLU A 155 -15.49 -0.38 -10.30
N ARG A 156 -15.55 0.91 -9.96
CA ARG A 156 -16.06 1.34 -8.64
C ARG A 156 -17.53 0.99 -8.45
N ASP A 157 -18.35 1.24 -9.46
CA ASP A 157 -19.78 0.93 -9.41
C ASP A 157 -20.00 -0.57 -9.19
N TYR A 158 -19.26 -1.42 -9.91
CA TYR A 158 -19.29 -2.88 -9.72
C TYR A 158 -18.82 -3.30 -8.32
N LEU A 159 -17.74 -2.70 -7.81
CA LEU A 159 -17.23 -2.96 -6.46
C LEU A 159 -18.26 -2.62 -5.39
N VAL A 160 -19.02 -1.53 -5.55
CA VAL A 160 -20.04 -1.14 -4.58
C VAL A 160 -21.30 -2.01 -4.69
N SER A 161 -21.63 -2.53 -5.87
CA SER A 161 -22.87 -3.30 -6.09
C SER A 161 -22.72 -4.81 -5.98
N SER A 162 -21.50 -5.37 -6.01
CA SER A 162 -21.26 -6.82 -6.07
C SER A 162 -20.63 -7.38 -4.80
N GLN A 163 -21.34 -8.29 -4.13
CA GLN A 163 -20.81 -9.02 -2.98
C GLN A 163 -19.52 -9.78 -3.30
N ALA A 164 -19.41 -10.37 -4.49
CA ALA A 164 -18.22 -11.11 -4.90
C ALA A 164 -16.99 -10.19 -5.01
N ALA A 165 -17.15 -9.01 -5.63
CA ALA A 165 -16.08 -8.01 -5.71
C ALA A 165 -15.67 -7.48 -4.34
N GLN A 166 -16.65 -7.25 -3.45
CA GLN A 166 -16.40 -6.82 -2.07
C GLN A 166 -15.66 -7.88 -1.26
N THR A 167 -15.97 -9.17 -1.46
CA THR A 167 -15.22 -10.27 -0.83
C THR A 167 -13.77 -10.28 -1.30
N VAL A 168 -13.51 -10.11 -2.60
CA VAL A 168 -12.14 -10.02 -3.15
C VAL A 168 -11.39 -8.81 -2.59
N LEU A 169 -12.05 -7.64 -2.47
CA LEU A 169 -11.46 -6.49 -1.79
C LEU A 169 -11.13 -6.84 -0.33
N ALA A 170 -12.09 -7.38 0.41
CA ALA A 170 -11.97 -7.64 1.83
C ALA A 170 -10.84 -8.63 2.16
N GLU A 171 -10.78 -9.78 1.48
CA GLU A 171 -9.75 -10.80 1.72
C GLU A 171 -8.34 -10.24 1.45
N ASN A 172 -8.20 -9.43 0.40
CA ASN A 172 -6.92 -8.82 0.09
C ASN A 172 -6.59 -7.69 1.06
N TYR A 173 -7.59 -6.91 1.52
CA TYR A 173 -7.39 -5.80 2.44
C TYR A 173 -7.01 -6.25 3.85
N VAL A 174 -7.65 -7.28 4.39
CA VAL A 174 -7.27 -7.88 5.69
C VAL A 174 -5.95 -8.66 5.62
N GLY A 175 -5.57 -9.10 4.42
CA GLY A 175 -4.32 -9.82 4.17
C GLY A 175 -4.55 -11.32 4.01
N LEU A 176 -3.91 -11.90 3.00
CA LEU A 176 -3.99 -13.33 2.72
C LEU A 176 -3.21 -14.14 3.78
N LEU A 177 -3.54 -15.42 3.93
CA LEU A 177 -2.85 -16.31 4.89
C LEU A 177 -1.36 -16.44 4.58
N LEU A 178 -0.55 -16.55 5.64
CA LEU A 178 0.92 -16.71 5.59
C LEU A 178 1.33 -18.07 5.01
#